data_AF-A0A942UV38-F1
#
_entry.id   AF-A0A942UV38-F1
#
_cell.length_a   1.000
_cell.length_b   1.000
_cell.length_c   1.000
_cell.angle_alpha   90.00
_cell.angle_beta   90.00
_cell.angle_gamma   90.00
#
_symmetry.space_group_name_H-M   'P 1'
#
loop_
_entity.id
_entity.type
_entity.pdbx_description
1 polymer ?
#
loop_
_entity_poly.entity_id
_entity_poly.type
_entity_poly.pdbx_seq_one_letter_code
_entity_poly.pdbx_strand_id
1 'polypeptide(L)'
;MLTNYYELNKKKKEIEAEMNQLKKIFHDYLDNHIGADDKGEVILNGYKLQRQIRKTEKFDEEVTIKRLEDLKMNDLIQIVKKPDALKIKSALNLGFLHEKDLDGCIITTSSPAISVKSITPR
;
A
#
# COMPACT_ATOMS: atom_id res chain seq x y z
N MET A 1 -21.29 -9.47 -22.79
CA MET A 1 -20.37 -8.49 -22.15
C MET A 1 -19.90 -8.94 -20.77
N LEU A 2 -20.80 -9.24 -19.81
CA LEU A 2 -20.40 -9.64 -18.44
C LEU A 2 -19.54 -10.91 -18.39
N THR A 3 -19.90 -11.96 -19.15
CA THR A 3 -19.12 -13.19 -19.22
C THR A 3 -17.71 -12.95 -19.75
N ASN A 4 -17.58 -12.13 -20.81
CA ASN A 4 -16.27 -11.76 -21.35
C ASN A 4 -15.44 -10.96 -20.33
N TYR A 5 -16.05 -10.02 -19.62
CA TYR A 5 -15.39 -9.28 -18.54
C TYR A 5 -14.91 -10.22 -17.41
N TYR A 6 -15.74 -11.19 -17.02
CA TYR A 6 -15.39 -12.19 -16.01
C TYR A 6 -14.19 -13.03 -16.43
N GLU A 7 -14.19 -13.57 -17.66
CA GLU A 7 -13.09 -14.37 -18.20
C GLU A 7 -11.80 -13.54 -18.36
N LEU A 8 -11.90 -12.30 -18.84
CA LEU A 8 -10.75 -11.39 -18.92
C LEU A 8 -10.18 -11.07 -17.55
N ASN A 9 -11.02 -10.88 -16.53
CA ASN A 9 -10.57 -10.62 -15.16
C ASN A 9 -9.88 -11.85 -14.55
N LYS A 10 -10.35 -13.06 -14.89
CA LYS A 10 -9.69 -14.31 -14.49
C LYS A 10 -8.32 -14.45 -15.16
N LYS A 11 -8.24 -14.30 -16.48
CA LYS A 11 -6.98 -14.33 -17.23
C LYS A 11 -5.99 -13.28 -16.75
N LYS A 12 -6.47 -12.07 -16.44
CA LYS A 12 -5.63 -11.02 -15.85
C LYS A 12 -4.95 -11.49 -14.57
N LYS A 13 -5.69 -12.14 -13.66
CA LYS A 13 -5.13 -12.66 -12.41
C LYS A 13 -4.11 -13.77 -12.65
N GLU A 14 -4.36 -14.65 -13.62
CA GLU A 14 -3.43 -15.71 -14.01
C GLU A 14 -2.12 -15.12 -14.57
N ILE A 15 -2.22 -14.17 -15.49
CA ILE A 15 -1.07 -13.44 -16.05
C ILE A 15 -0.32 -12.67 -14.94
N GLU A 16 -1.03 -12.00 -14.02
CA GLU A 16 -0.41 -11.31 -12.89
C GLU A 16 0.37 -12.29 -11.98
N ALA A 17 -0.16 -13.51 -11.76
CA ALA A 17 0.52 -14.53 -10.98
C ALA A 17 1.80 -15.03 -11.67
N GLU A 18 1.74 -15.34 -12.97
CA GLU A 18 2.90 -15.74 -13.78
C GLU A 18 3.97 -14.64 -13.80
N MET A 19 3.55 -13.39 -14.00
CA MET A 19 4.46 -12.23 -13.97
C MET A 19 5.13 -12.06 -12.60
N ASN A 20 4.42 -12.31 -11.50
CA ASN A 20 4.99 -12.25 -10.16
C ASN A 20 5.98 -13.39 -9.89
N GLN A 21 5.73 -14.59 -10.41
CA GLN A 21 6.69 -15.70 -10.35
C GLN A 21 7.97 -15.36 -11.11
N LEU A 22 7.86 -14.84 -12.35
CA LEU A 22 9.02 -14.42 -13.14
C LEU A 22 9.82 -13.30 -12.46
N LYS A 23 9.13 -12.30 -11.89
CA LYS A 23 9.80 -11.25 -11.09
C LYS A 23 10.63 -11.84 -9.96
N LYS A 24 10.08 -12.81 -9.23
CA LYS A 24 10.79 -13.48 -8.13
C LYS A 24 12.06 -14.17 -8.65
N ILE A 25 11.96 -14.92 -9.76
CA ILE A 25 13.11 -15.56 -10.40
C ILE A 25 14.17 -14.53 -10.81
N PHE A 26 13.77 -13.39 -11.38
CA PHE A 26 14.70 -12.33 -11.75
C PHE A 26 15.37 -11.68 -10.53
N HIS A 27 14.64 -11.48 -9.44
CA HIS A 27 15.22 -11.01 -8.19
C HIS A 27 16.23 -12.01 -7.63
N ASP A 28 15.87 -13.30 -7.51
CA ASP A 28 16.75 -14.34 -7.01
C ASP A 28 18.02 -14.48 -7.87
N TYR A 29 17.89 -14.38 -9.20
CA TYR A 29 19.03 -14.37 -10.13
C TYR A 29 19.96 -13.18 -9.87
N LEU A 30 19.42 -11.96 -9.78
CA LEU A 30 20.22 -10.76 -9.56
C LEU A 30 20.83 -10.72 -8.15
N ASP A 31 20.13 -11.24 -7.13
CA ASP A 31 20.63 -11.39 -5.77
C ASP A 31 21.88 -12.29 -5.73
N ASN A 32 21.83 -13.43 -6.43
CA ASN A 32 22.95 -14.39 -6.47
C ASN A 32 24.15 -13.88 -7.28
N HIS A 33 23.94 -13.05 -8.30
CA HIS A 33 25.01 -12.62 -9.21
C HIS A 33 25.56 -11.22 -8.94
N ILE A 34 24.76 -10.32 -8.38
CA ILE A 34 25.08 -8.89 -8.23
C ILE A 34 24.98 -8.46 -6.76
N GLY A 35 23.97 -8.95 -6.05
CA GLY A 35 23.72 -8.61 -4.65
C GLY A 35 22.31 -8.05 -4.44
N ALA A 36 21.77 -8.25 -3.23
CA ALA A 36 20.38 -7.92 -2.90
C ALA A 36 20.06 -6.42 -2.93
N ASP A 37 21.05 -5.58 -2.63
CA ASP A 37 20.92 -4.13 -2.49
C ASP A 37 21.59 -3.33 -3.62
N ASP A 38 22.03 -4.03 -4.66
CA ASP A 38 22.74 -3.44 -5.80
C ASP A 38 21.90 -3.41 -7.08
N LYS A 39 22.06 -2.30 -7.83
CA LYS A 39 21.41 -2.15 -9.13
C LYS A 39 22.01 -3.16 -10.09
N GLY A 40 21.16 -4.03 -10.63
CA GLY A 40 21.54 -5.03 -11.61
C GLY A 40 20.99 -4.73 -13.00
N GLU A 41 21.79 -5.01 -14.03
CA GLU A 41 21.40 -4.89 -15.43
C GLU A 41 21.87 -6.11 -16.22
N VAL A 42 20.96 -6.69 -17.01
CA VAL A 42 21.25 -7.81 -17.91
C VAL A 42 20.59 -7.54 -19.26
N ILE A 43 21.35 -7.69 -20.34
CA ILE A 43 20.83 -7.61 -21.71
C ILE A 43 20.89 -9.01 -22.31
N LEU A 44 19.73 -9.52 -22.73
CA LEU A 44 19.62 -10.84 -23.36
C LEU A 44 18.57 -10.78 -24.48
N ASN A 45 18.92 -11.25 -25.67
CA ASN A 45 18.02 -11.40 -26.82
C ASN A 45 17.20 -10.13 -27.16
N GLY A 46 17.80 -8.95 -27.04
CA GLY A 46 17.14 -7.67 -27.31
C GLY A 46 16.29 -7.11 -26.17
N TYR A 47 16.23 -7.79 -25.03
CA TYR A 47 15.56 -7.32 -23.82
C TYR A 47 16.58 -6.89 -22.77
N LYS A 48 16.24 -5.83 -22.04
CA LYS A 48 17.04 -5.32 -20.92
C LYS A 48 16.27 -5.53 -19.62
N LEU A 49 16.75 -6.44 -18.77
CA LEU A 49 16.32 -6.60 -17.39
C LEU A 49 17.10 -5.62 -16.53
N GLN A 50 16.40 -4.73 -15.82
CA GLN A 50 17.02 -3.75 -14.93
C GLN A 50 16.31 -3.76 -13.57
N ARG A 51 17.07 -3.98 -12.49
CA ARG A 51 16.58 -3.83 -11.12
C ARG A 51 16.68 -2.36 -10.72
N GLN A 52 15.54 -1.78 -10.39
CA GLN A 52 15.48 -0.48 -9.76
C GLN A 52 15.46 -0.65 -8.25
N ILE A 53 16.44 -0.05 -7.57
CA ILE A 53 16.47 0.02 -6.11
C ILE A 53 16.08 1.42 -5.70
N ARG A 54 14.99 1.52 -4.94
CA ARG A 54 14.54 2.75 -4.30
C ARG A 54 14.81 2.60 -2.81
N LYS A 55 15.87 3.23 -2.32
CA LYS A 55 16.10 3.34 -0.88
C LYS A 55 15.12 4.37 -0.33
N THR A 56 14.31 3.98 0.63
CA THR A 56 13.45 4.92 1.37
C THR A 56 13.96 4.90 2.80
N GLU A 57 14.67 5.96 3.17
CA GLU A 57 15.08 6.17 4.54
C GLU A 57 13.90 6.77 5.28
N LYS A 58 13.40 6.04 6.28
CA LYS A 58 12.41 6.53 7.23
C LYS A 58 13.00 6.39 8.61
N PHE A 59 12.76 7.41 9.43
CA PHE A 59 13.01 7.28 10.85
C PHE A 59 12.03 6.27 11.43
N ASP A 60 12.53 5.38 12.26
CA ASP A 60 11.67 4.63 13.17
C ASP A 60 11.09 5.64 14.15
N GLU A 61 9.79 5.93 14.04
CA GLU A 61 9.15 7.02 14.78
C GLU A 61 9.31 6.84 16.28
N GLU A 62 9.08 5.63 16.81
CA GLU A 62 9.14 5.38 18.26
C GLU A 62 10.58 5.49 18.80
N VAL A 63 11.53 4.83 18.13
CA VAL A 63 12.94 4.85 18.57
C VAL A 63 13.55 6.25 18.42
N THR A 64 13.17 6.97 17.36
CA THR A 64 13.70 8.30 17.09
C THR A 64 13.09 9.33 18.03
N ILE A 65 11.78 9.31 18.28
CA ILE A 65 11.11 10.20 19.26
C ILE A 65 11.75 10.01 20.64
N LYS A 66 11.89 8.76 21.10
CA LYS A 66 12.48 8.48 22.41
C LYS A 66 13.90 9.02 22.55
N ARG A 67 14.74 8.83 21.51
CA ARG A 67 16.11 9.39 21.51
C ARG A 67 16.11 10.92 21.50
N LEU A 68 15.19 11.55 20.78
CA LEU A 68 15.07 13.01 20.74
C LEU A 68 14.60 13.56 22.11
N GLU A 69 13.70 12.86 22.81
CA GLU A 69 13.28 13.16 24.18
C GLU A 69 14.45 13.04 25.16
N ASP A 70 15.23 11.96 25.09
CA ASP A 70 16.43 11.75 25.92
C ASP A 70 17.47 12.86 25.70
N LEU A 71 17.62 13.33 24.45
CA LEU A 71 18.49 14.43 24.07
C LEU A 71 17.89 15.81 24.37
N LYS A 72 16.68 15.88 24.92
CA LYS A 72 15.90 17.10 25.19
C LYS A 72 15.68 17.98 23.94
N MET A 73 15.72 17.39 22.75
CA MET A 73 15.52 18.06 21.46
C MET A 73 14.04 18.02 21.05
N ASN A 74 13.17 18.50 21.95
CA ASN A 74 11.72 18.44 21.75
C ASN A 74 11.24 19.28 20.54
N ASP A 75 12.00 20.29 20.14
CA ASP A 75 11.70 21.11 18.96
C ASP A 75 11.76 20.31 17.64
N LEU A 76 12.40 19.14 17.64
CA LEU A 76 12.47 18.23 16.50
C LEU A 76 11.32 17.19 16.49
N ILE A 77 10.43 17.22 17.48
CA ILE A 77 9.30 16.31 17.62
C ILE A 77 8.02 17.06 17.23
N GLN A 78 7.33 16.57 16.20
CA GLN A 78 6.08 17.17 15.75
C GLN A 78 4.88 16.56 16.48
N ILE A 79 4.16 17.37 17.27
CA ILE A 79 2.89 16.98 17.89
C ILE A 79 1.74 17.24 16.91
N VAL A 80 1.19 16.17 16.30
CA VAL A 80 0.10 16.29 15.33
C VAL A 80 -1.26 16.00 15.99
N LYS A 81 -2.14 17.00 16.02
CA LYS A 81 -3.54 16.81 16.43
C LYS A 81 -4.32 16.18 15.27
N LYS A 82 -4.65 14.89 15.37
CA LYS A 82 -5.46 14.17 14.38
C LYS A 82 -6.83 13.79 14.97
N PRO A 83 -7.92 13.90 14.20
CA PRO A 83 -9.21 13.37 14.63
C PRO A 83 -9.12 11.86 14.90
N ASP A 84 -9.55 11.44 16.09
CA ASP A 84 -9.63 10.02 16.45
C ASP A 84 -10.93 9.45 15.88
N ALA A 85 -10.85 8.94 14.64
CA ALA A 85 -12.01 8.43 13.91
C ALA A 85 -12.74 7.29 14.65
N LEU A 86 -12.02 6.49 15.45
CA LEU A 86 -12.62 5.42 16.24
C LEU A 86 -13.47 6.00 17.38
N LYS A 87 -12.90 6.90 18.17
CA LYS A 87 -13.63 7.56 19.27
C LYS A 87 -14.80 8.40 18.78
N ILE A 88 -14.62 9.11 17.67
CA ILE A 88 -15.68 9.91 17.04
C ILE A 88 -16.86 9.01 16.63
N LYS A 89 -16.59 7.87 15.99
CA LYS A 89 -17.63 6.88 15.64
C LYS A 89 -18.32 6.31 16.88
N SER A 90 -17.56 5.97 17.91
CA SER A 90 -18.14 5.50 19.18
C SER A 90 -19.02 6.56 19.84
N ALA A 91 -18.62 7.83 19.84
CA ALA A 91 -19.41 8.93 20.39
C ALA A 91 -20.71 9.16 19.61
N LEU A 92 -20.68 9.06 18.27
CA LEU A 92 -21.88 9.10 17.42
C LEU A 92 -22.83 7.95 17.75
N ASN A 93 -22.33 6.72 17.84
CA ASN A 93 -23.13 5.53 18.14
C ASN A 93 -23.75 5.55 19.54
N LEU A 94 -23.03 6.11 20.52
CA LEU A 94 -23.49 6.24 21.91
C LEU A 94 -24.35 7.48 22.15
N GLY A 95 -24.56 8.33 21.13
CA GLY A 95 -25.36 9.55 21.23
C GLY A 95 -24.70 10.69 22.00
N PHE A 96 -23.39 10.61 22.25
CA PHE A 96 -22.60 11.73 22.83
C PHE A 96 -22.27 12.81 21.80
N LEU A 97 -22.43 12.49 20.51
CA LEU A 97 -22.21 13.38 19.39
C LEU A 97 -23.32 13.11 18.37
N HIS A 98 -23.87 14.14 17.73
CA HIS A 98 -24.82 14.00 16.65
C HIS A 98 -24.16 14.25 15.30
N GLU A 99 -24.70 13.65 14.24
CA GLU A 99 -24.19 13.86 12.87
C GLU A 99 -24.22 15.35 12.47
N LYS A 100 -25.19 16.11 12.99
CA LYS A 100 -25.30 17.56 12.79
C LYS A 100 -24.12 18.34 13.37
N ASP A 101 -23.49 17.83 14.44
CA ASP A 101 -22.34 18.48 15.08
C ASP A 101 -21.07 18.35 14.24
N LEU A 102 -21.06 17.41 13.28
CA LEU A 102 -19.96 17.18 12.34
C LEU A 102 -20.30 17.61 10.91
N ASP A 103 -21.36 18.40 10.72
CA ASP A 103 -21.75 18.87 9.40
C ASP A 103 -20.64 19.73 8.79
N GLY A 104 -20.37 19.52 7.50
CA GLY A 104 -19.25 20.13 6.80
C GLY A 104 -17.85 19.61 7.19
N CYS A 105 -17.71 18.73 8.18
CA CYS A 105 -16.41 18.15 8.58
C CYS A 105 -16.08 16.84 7.84
N ILE A 106 -17.08 16.15 7.29
CA ILE A 106 -16.91 14.84 6.64
C ILE A 106 -16.72 15.04 5.13
N ILE A 107 -15.54 14.68 4.62
CA ILE A 107 -15.27 14.62 3.18
C ILE A 107 -15.62 13.22 2.68
N THR A 108 -16.75 13.10 1.98
CA THR A 108 -17.18 11.84 1.37
C THR A 108 -16.67 11.73 -0.06
N THR A 109 -15.65 10.91 -0.28
CA THR A 109 -15.18 10.56 -1.64
C THR A 109 -15.72 9.19 -2.04
N SER A 110 -16.56 9.15 -3.07
CA SER A 110 -17.06 7.90 -3.65
C SER A 110 -16.26 7.54 -4.89
N SER A 111 -15.60 6.38 -4.88
CA SER A 111 -14.96 5.82 -6.07
C SER A 111 -15.79 4.63 -6.59
N PRO A 112 -16.34 4.69 -7.80
CA PRO A 112 -17.09 3.58 -8.36
C PRO A 112 -16.14 2.41 -8.63
N ALA A 113 -16.52 1.21 -8.19
CA ALA A 113 -15.78 -0.02 -8.45
C ALA A 113 -16.71 -1.05 -9.12
N ILE A 114 -16.18 -1.80 -10.09
CA ILE A 114 -16.93 -2.84 -10.82
C ILE A 114 -16.42 -4.21 -10.38
N SER A 115 -17.34 -5.10 -9.99
CA SER A 115 -17.05 -6.49 -9.66
C SER A 115 -18.12 -7.39 -10.29
N VAL A 116 -17.70 -8.37 -11.09
CA VAL A 116 -18.57 -9.41 -11.67
C VAL A 116 -18.26 -10.75 -10.98
N LYS A 117 -19.29 -11.41 -10.42
CA LYS A 117 -19.19 -12.71 -9.73
C LYS A 117 -20.14 -13.72 -10.37
N SER A 118 -19.76 -15.00 -10.38
CA SER A 118 -20.64 -16.11 -10.80
C SER A 118 -21.64 -16.43 -9.69
N ILE A 119 -22.91 -16.59 -10.04
CA ILE A 119 -24.01 -16.86 -9.09
C ILE A 119 -24.33 -18.37 -9.02
N THR A 120 -23.77 -19.17 -9.94
CA THR A 120 -23.99 -20.62 -10.00
C THR A 120 -22.93 -21.36 -9.18
N PRO A 121 -23.30 -22.29 -8.29
CA PRO A 121 -22.34 -23.18 -7.64
C PRO A 121 -21.70 -24.08 -8.70
N ARG A 122 -20.37 -24.24 -8.61
CA ARG A 122 -19.59 -25.19 -9.41
C ARG A 122 -19.95 -26.63 -9.06
#